data_AF-A0A3M1ZK41-F1
#
_entry.id   AF-A0A3M1ZK41-F1
#
_cell.length_a   1.000
_cell.length_b   1.000
_cell.length_c   1.000
_cell.angle_alpha   90.00
_cell.angle_beta   90.00
_cell.angle_gamma   90.00
#
_symmetry.space_group_name_H-M   'P 1'
#
loop_
_entity.id
_entity.type
_entity.pdbx_description
1 polymer ?
#
loop_
_entity_poly.entity_id
_entity_poly.type
_entity_poly.pdbx_seq_one_letter_code
_entity_poly.pdbx_strand_id
1 'polypeptide(L)'
;MTLIHIAVFSTLALLYAVLVRGRWRAWALLAISVVAVYWLQPFIDVRYLDFAFPTATLLIAIGGWAVTKPRDADTPSPIFTRDDLKTLIVVLGLVLAVAATRYLAPALRPTASRPPPIETVILGLALGVALIYGLARAIKGRRLVQAAIFAIIITFAIFKTEALATWLAALLRQNAGADPTLATPIDLTWLGFSY
;
A
#
# COMPACT_ATOMS: atom_id res chain seq x y z
N MET A 1 -16.91 7.22 1.39
CA MET A 1 -17.62 6.30 0.46
C MET A 1 -18.95 6.93 0.08
N THR A 2 -19.22 7.11 -1.22
CA THR A 2 -20.52 7.64 -1.69
C THR A 2 -21.32 6.53 -2.38
N LEU A 3 -22.64 6.71 -2.53
CA LEU A 3 -23.51 5.77 -3.26
C LEU A 3 -23.00 5.49 -4.69
N ILE A 4 -22.36 6.48 -5.31
CA ILE A 4 -21.74 6.35 -6.63
C ILE A 4 -20.61 5.30 -6.62
N HIS A 5 -19.74 5.31 -5.60
CA HIS A 5 -18.66 4.33 -5.51
C HIS A 5 -19.22 2.90 -5.38
N ILE A 6 -20.27 2.73 -4.57
CA ILE A 6 -20.94 1.42 -4.41
C ILE A 6 -21.51 0.96 -5.75
N ALA A 7 -22.27 1.82 -6.45
CA ALA A 7 -22.85 1.48 -7.74
C ALA A 7 -21.78 1.12 -8.80
N VAL A 8 -20.68 1.87 -8.83
CA VAL A 8 -19.55 1.60 -9.74
C VAL A 8 -18.90 0.26 -9.41
N PHE A 9 -18.59 -0.04 -8.14
CA PHE A 9 -18.00 -1.33 -7.77
C PHE A 9 -18.96 -2.50 -8.01
N SER A 10 -20.26 -2.34 -7.74
CA SER A 10 -21.26 -3.37 -8.06
C SER A 10 -21.33 -3.64 -9.55
N THR A 11 -21.29 -2.59 -10.37
CA THR A 11 -21.28 -2.73 -11.84
C THR A 11 -20.00 -3.40 -12.32
N LEU A 12 -18.83 -2.96 -11.84
CA LEU A 12 -17.54 -3.57 -12.16
C LEU A 12 -17.48 -5.04 -11.72
N ALA A 13 -18.05 -5.39 -10.57
CA ALA A 13 -18.10 -6.76 -10.08
C ALA A 13 -18.97 -7.65 -10.99
N LEU A 14 -20.13 -7.16 -11.44
CA LEU A 14 -20.98 -7.87 -12.39
C LEU A 14 -20.28 -8.05 -13.74
N LEU A 15 -19.68 -6.98 -14.28
CA LEU A 15 -18.90 -7.03 -15.52
C LEU A 15 -17.73 -8.01 -15.40
N TYR A 16 -16.99 -7.97 -14.28
CA TYR A 16 -15.91 -8.91 -13.98
C TYR A 16 -16.40 -10.35 -13.97
N ALA A 17 -17.54 -10.62 -13.33
CA ALA A 17 -18.11 -11.96 -13.21
C ALA A 17 -18.52 -12.56 -14.57
N VAL A 18 -19.02 -11.72 -15.49
CA VAL A 18 -19.51 -12.16 -16.81
C VAL A 18 -18.41 -12.21 -17.86
N LEU A 19 -17.55 -11.18 -17.91
CA LEU A 19 -16.61 -10.95 -19.02
C LEU A 19 -15.26 -11.62 -18.81
N VAL A 20 -14.77 -11.75 -17.57
CA VAL A 20 -13.41 -12.25 -17.33
C VAL A 20 -13.44 -13.76 -17.07
N ARG A 21 -12.72 -14.53 -17.91
CA ARG A 21 -12.73 -16.01 -17.87
C ARG A 21 -11.33 -16.60 -17.65
N GLY A 22 -11.30 -17.79 -17.05
CA GLY A 22 -10.09 -18.59 -16.87
C GLY A 22 -8.98 -17.87 -16.10
N ARG A 23 -7.74 -18.00 -16.58
CA ARG A 23 -6.53 -17.47 -15.93
C ARG A 23 -6.52 -15.95 -15.74
N TRP A 24 -7.28 -15.19 -16.53
CA TRP A 24 -7.35 -13.73 -16.45
C TRP A 24 -8.16 -13.23 -15.26
N ARG A 25 -9.02 -14.07 -14.66
CA ARG A 25 -9.83 -13.68 -13.49
C ARG A 25 -8.97 -13.24 -12.33
N ALA A 26 -7.91 -14.00 -12.02
CA ALA A 26 -7.00 -13.68 -10.93
C ALA A 26 -6.24 -12.37 -11.20
N TRP A 27 -5.71 -12.20 -12.41
CA TRP A 27 -4.96 -11.00 -12.78
C TRP A 27 -5.81 -9.73 -12.83
N ALA A 28 -7.01 -9.81 -13.37
CA ALA A 28 -7.94 -8.67 -13.38
C ALA A 28 -8.35 -8.30 -11.95
N LEU A 29 -8.63 -9.29 -11.09
CA LEU A 29 -8.97 -9.02 -9.69
C LEU A 29 -7.80 -8.40 -8.93
N LEU A 30 -6.57 -8.85 -9.17
CA LEU A 30 -5.36 -8.26 -8.61
C LEU A 30 -5.23 -6.80 -9.04
N ALA A 31 -5.34 -6.53 -10.35
CA ALA A 31 -5.20 -5.18 -10.90
C ALA A 31 -6.27 -4.22 -10.35
N ILE A 32 -7.54 -4.67 -10.35
CA ILE A 32 -8.66 -3.90 -9.79
C ILE A 32 -8.43 -3.65 -8.31
N SER A 33 -8.02 -4.65 -7.53
CA SER A 33 -7.75 -4.50 -6.10
C SER A 33 -6.65 -3.47 -5.82
N VAL A 34 -5.52 -3.55 -6.55
CA VAL A 34 -4.41 -2.60 -6.40
C VAL A 34 -4.89 -1.18 -6.69
N VAL A 35 -5.55 -0.96 -7.83
CA VAL A 35 -6.04 0.38 -8.21
C VAL A 35 -7.11 0.89 -7.24
N ALA A 36 -8.00 0.00 -6.77
CA ALA A 36 -9.07 0.37 -5.83
C ALA A 36 -8.53 0.90 -4.50
N VAL A 37 -7.41 0.38 -3.98
CA VAL A 37 -6.81 0.89 -2.72
C VAL A 37 -6.35 2.34 -2.89
N TYR A 38 -5.79 2.72 -4.04
CA TYR A 38 -5.45 4.13 -4.33
C TYR A 38 -6.69 4.99 -4.55
N TRP A 39 -7.69 4.44 -5.22
CA TRP A 39 -8.91 5.17 -5.54
C TRP A 39 -9.77 5.47 -4.30
N LEU A 40 -9.79 4.54 -3.36
CA LEU A 40 -10.57 4.65 -2.14
C LEU A 40 -9.85 5.41 -1.01
N GLN A 41 -8.58 5.75 -1.21
CA GLN A 41 -7.81 6.51 -0.25
C GLN A 41 -8.33 7.95 -0.19
N PRO A 42 -8.74 8.46 0.99
CA PRO A 42 -9.17 9.84 1.13
C PRO A 42 -8.01 10.82 0.88
N PHE A 43 -8.38 12.05 0.54
CA PHE A 43 -7.43 13.15 0.46
C PHE A 43 -6.79 13.41 1.83
N ILE A 44 -5.47 13.62 1.83
CA ILE A 44 -4.69 13.96 3.02
C ILE A 44 -3.89 15.24 2.72
N ASP A 45 -3.98 16.21 3.62
CA ASP A 45 -3.32 17.53 3.49
C ASP A 45 -1.83 17.49 3.89
N VAL A 46 -1.17 16.37 3.61
CA VAL A 46 0.27 16.19 3.77
C VAL A 46 0.79 15.58 2.48
N ARG A 47 1.79 16.24 1.91
CA ARG A 47 2.30 15.96 0.57
C ARG A 47 2.55 14.46 0.38
N TYR A 48 1.86 13.88 -0.61
CA TYR A 48 2.01 12.49 -1.06
C TYR A 48 1.56 11.39 -0.09
N LEU A 49 1.04 11.71 1.11
CA LEU A 49 0.62 10.65 2.05
C LEU A 49 -0.55 9.83 1.54
N ASP A 50 -1.48 10.45 0.80
CA ASP A 50 -2.59 9.78 0.12
C ASP A 50 -2.13 8.80 -0.99
N PHE A 51 -0.87 8.86 -1.43
CA PHE A 51 -0.26 7.83 -2.28
C PHE A 51 0.62 6.87 -1.49
N ALA A 52 1.41 7.39 -0.54
CA ALA A 52 2.37 6.61 0.24
C ALA A 52 1.68 5.58 1.12
N PHE A 53 0.54 5.90 1.71
CA PHE A 53 -0.24 5.00 2.57
C PHE A 53 -0.79 3.77 1.83
N PRO A 54 -1.52 3.90 0.70
CA PRO A 54 -1.86 2.76 -0.15
C PRO A 54 -0.65 1.91 -0.54
N THR A 55 0.47 2.56 -0.90
CA THR A 55 1.71 1.87 -1.27
C THR A 55 2.28 1.08 -0.09
N ALA A 56 2.29 1.67 1.10
CA ALA A 56 2.72 1.01 2.34
C ALA A 56 1.81 -0.17 2.68
N THR A 57 0.48 -0.07 2.49
CA THR A 57 -0.45 -1.20 2.66
C THR A 57 -0.10 -2.36 1.72
N LEU A 58 0.18 -2.09 0.45
CA LEU A 58 0.58 -3.13 -0.51
C LEU A 58 1.91 -3.78 -0.11
N LEU A 59 2.90 -2.99 0.33
CA LEU A 59 4.17 -3.50 0.83
C LEU A 59 4.00 -4.35 2.10
N ILE A 60 3.13 -3.94 3.03
CA ILE A 60 2.78 -4.72 4.22
C ILE A 60 2.11 -6.04 3.81
N ALA A 61 1.20 -6.02 2.84
CA ALA A 61 0.55 -7.23 2.33
C ALA A 61 1.56 -8.20 1.69
N ILE A 62 2.46 -7.68 0.85
CA ILE A 62 3.56 -8.47 0.24
C ILE A 62 4.49 -9.02 1.33
N GLY A 63 4.87 -8.20 2.30
CA GLY A 63 5.73 -8.60 3.41
C GLY A 63 5.07 -9.65 4.30
N GLY A 64 3.80 -9.46 4.66
CA GLY A 64 3.01 -10.41 5.44
C GLY A 64 2.92 -11.76 4.75
N TRP A 65 2.65 -11.78 3.44
CA TRP A 65 2.70 -13.01 2.64
C TRP A 65 4.10 -13.63 2.63
N ALA A 66 5.16 -12.84 2.42
CA ALA A 66 6.54 -13.35 2.36
C ALA A 66 7.03 -13.95 3.70
N VAL A 67 6.50 -13.45 4.81
CA VAL A 67 6.79 -13.91 6.18
C VAL A 67 5.97 -15.14 6.56
N THR A 68 4.73 -15.25 6.11
CA THR A 68 3.79 -16.33 6.52
C THR A 68 3.72 -17.49 5.55
N LYS A 69 4.24 -17.35 4.32
CA LYS A 69 4.26 -18.45 3.36
C LYS A 69 4.96 -19.68 3.97
N PRO A 70 4.39 -20.89 3.81
CA PRO A 70 5.06 -22.11 4.24
C PRO A 70 6.45 -22.21 3.60
N ARG A 71 7.46 -22.50 4.40
CA ARG A 71 8.81 -22.82 3.92
C ARG A 71 9.12 -24.23 4.40
N ASP A 72 9.35 -25.14 3.48
CA ASP A 72 9.84 -26.47 3.84
C ASP A 72 11.17 -26.32 4.58
N ALA A 73 11.27 -26.92 5.77
CA ALA A 73 12.44 -26.82 6.62
C ALA A 73 13.67 -27.46 5.98
N ASP A 74 13.46 -28.49 5.15
CA ASP A 74 14.52 -29.30 4.55
C ASP A 74 14.95 -28.84 3.15
N THR A 75 14.18 -27.96 2.49
CA THR A 75 14.52 -27.47 1.14
C THR A 75 14.78 -25.96 1.17
N PRO A 76 15.99 -25.48 0.82
CA PRO A 76 16.27 -24.07 0.66
C PRO A 76 15.39 -23.45 -0.45
N SER A 77 14.25 -22.90 -0.06
CA SER A 77 13.33 -22.23 -0.98
C SER A 77 13.62 -20.72 -1.00
N PRO A 78 13.65 -20.10 -2.19
CA PRO A 78 13.86 -18.67 -2.30
C PRO A 78 12.70 -17.89 -1.65
N ILE A 79 13.01 -16.71 -1.11
CA ILE A 79 12.00 -15.81 -0.51
C ILE A 79 10.92 -15.44 -1.53
N PHE A 80 11.26 -15.32 -2.80
CA PHE A 80 10.32 -15.17 -3.90
C PHE A 80 10.61 -16.24 -4.97
N THR A 81 9.61 -17.03 -5.32
CA THR A 81 9.65 -17.93 -6.48
C THR A 81 9.49 -17.13 -7.78
N ARG A 82 9.66 -17.79 -8.93
CA ARG A 82 9.46 -17.12 -10.23
C ARG A 82 8.04 -16.59 -10.41
N ASP A 83 7.03 -17.30 -9.91
CA ASP A 83 5.64 -16.85 -10.03
C ASP A 83 5.32 -15.72 -9.03
N ASP A 84 5.95 -15.74 -7.85
CA ASP A 84 5.87 -14.62 -6.91
C ASP A 84 6.51 -13.36 -7.50
N LEU A 85 7.65 -13.51 -8.20
CA LEU A 85 8.31 -12.40 -8.89
C LEU A 85 7.44 -11.82 -10.00
N LYS A 86 6.74 -12.65 -10.77
CA LYS A 86 5.76 -12.15 -11.78
C LYS A 86 4.69 -11.32 -11.10
N THR A 87 4.12 -11.83 -10.01
CA THR A 87 3.08 -11.12 -9.24
C THR A 87 3.62 -9.80 -8.68
N LEU A 88 4.82 -9.82 -8.10
CA LEU A 88 5.50 -8.64 -7.57
C LEU A 88 5.73 -7.60 -8.67
N ILE A 89 6.28 -8.00 -9.82
CA ILE A 89 6.50 -7.10 -10.96
C ILE A 89 5.18 -6.48 -11.43
N VAL A 90 4.10 -7.27 -11.50
CA VAL A 90 2.78 -6.74 -11.87
C VAL A 90 2.27 -5.73 -10.85
N VAL A 91 2.35 -6.03 -9.55
CA VAL A 91 1.92 -5.09 -8.50
C VAL A 91 2.74 -3.81 -8.53
N LEU A 92 4.08 -3.92 -8.56
CA LEU A 92 4.97 -2.75 -8.62
C LEU A 92 4.75 -1.95 -9.91
N GLY A 93 4.56 -2.63 -11.05
CA GLY A 93 4.24 -2.01 -12.33
C GLY A 93 2.91 -1.26 -12.30
N LEU A 94 1.89 -1.80 -11.63
CA LEU A 94 0.62 -1.11 -11.41
C LEU A 94 0.79 0.11 -10.51
N VAL A 95 1.56 0.03 -9.42
CA VAL A 95 1.87 1.19 -8.56
C VAL A 95 2.57 2.28 -9.38
N LEU A 96 3.53 1.92 -10.22
CA LEU A 96 4.20 2.86 -11.12
C LEU A 96 3.26 3.42 -12.19
N ALA A 97 2.32 2.63 -12.71
CA ALA A 97 1.29 3.10 -13.63
C ALA A 97 0.36 4.12 -12.96
N VAL A 98 -0.04 3.87 -11.70
CA VAL A 98 -0.80 4.84 -10.89
C VAL A 98 0.04 6.11 -10.69
N ALA A 99 1.32 6.00 -10.37
CA ALA A 99 2.22 7.15 -10.25
C ALA A 99 2.34 7.94 -11.57
N ALA A 100 2.43 7.25 -12.70
CA ALA A 100 2.51 7.85 -14.03
C ALA A 100 1.24 8.64 -14.41
N THR A 101 0.10 8.40 -13.76
CA THR A 101 -1.09 9.26 -13.92
C THR A 101 -0.85 10.71 -13.49
N ARG A 102 0.26 11.01 -12.79
CA ARG A 102 0.79 12.36 -12.56
C ARG A 102 0.92 13.20 -13.84
N TYR A 103 1.19 12.56 -14.98
CA TYR A 103 1.34 13.20 -16.29
C TYR A 103 0.01 13.35 -17.04
N LEU A 104 -1.08 12.77 -16.53
CA LEU A 104 -2.42 12.89 -17.11
C LEU A 104 -3.16 14.10 -16.54
N ALA A 105 -4.26 14.47 -17.20
CA ALA A 105 -5.21 15.47 -16.70
C ALA A 105 -5.77 15.05 -15.32
N PRO A 106 -6.09 16.00 -14.42
CA PRO A 106 -6.59 15.71 -13.08
C PRO A 106 -7.80 14.76 -13.05
N ALA A 107 -8.73 14.89 -14.01
CA ALA A 107 -9.94 14.08 -14.09
C ALA A 107 -9.71 12.59 -14.40
N LEU A 108 -8.52 12.22 -14.87
CA LEU A 108 -8.16 10.84 -15.22
C LEU A 108 -7.31 10.14 -14.15
N ARG A 109 -7.03 10.83 -13.03
CA ARG A 109 -6.20 10.29 -11.95
C ARG A 109 -7.08 9.47 -11.00
N PRO A 110 -6.68 8.25 -10.63
CA PRO A 110 -7.41 7.48 -9.62
C PRO A 110 -7.17 8.04 -8.21
N THR A 111 -6.09 8.77 -7.96
CA THR A 111 -5.72 9.30 -6.64
C THR A 111 -6.36 10.65 -6.37
N ALA A 112 -6.61 10.95 -5.09
CA ALA A 112 -7.20 12.22 -4.67
C ALA A 112 -6.30 13.43 -4.97
N SER A 113 -4.99 13.33 -4.70
CA SER A 113 -4.00 14.33 -5.09
C SER A 113 -3.13 13.88 -6.26
N ARG A 114 -2.27 14.79 -6.73
CA ARG A 114 -1.30 14.49 -7.80
C ARG A 114 -0.26 13.48 -7.26
N PRO A 115 -0.12 12.29 -7.89
CA PRO A 115 0.85 11.29 -7.44
C PRO A 115 2.28 11.82 -7.37
N PRO A 116 3.19 11.22 -6.57
CA PRO A 116 4.58 11.64 -6.47
C PRO A 116 5.33 11.52 -7.80
N PRO A 117 6.48 12.20 -7.96
CA PRO A 117 7.38 11.95 -9.08
C PRO A 117 7.80 10.48 -9.14
N ILE A 118 7.94 9.94 -10.35
CA ILE A 118 8.12 8.50 -10.55
C ILE A 118 9.43 8.00 -9.92
N GLU A 119 10.47 8.84 -9.91
CA GLU A 119 11.75 8.58 -9.27
C GLU A 119 11.61 8.38 -7.76
N THR A 120 10.76 9.17 -7.09
CA THR A 120 10.47 9.01 -5.65
C THR A 120 9.73 7.71 -5.38
N VAL A 121 8.79 7.34 -6.27
CA VAL A 121 8.04 6.08 -6.14
C VAL A 121 8.95 4.87 -6.36
N ILE A 122 9.82 4.90 -7.37
CA ILE A 122 10.81 3.84 -7.63
C ILE A 122 11.72 3.67 -6.41
N LEU A 123 12.24 4.77 -5.85
CA LEU A 123 13.09 4.71 -4.66
C LEU A 123 12.34 4.12 -3.46
N GLY A 124 11.11 4.59 -3.19
CA GLY A 124 10.29 4.08 -2.10
C GLY A 124 9.97 2.59 -2.22
N LEU A 125 9.61 2.13 -3.43
CA LEU A 125 9.37 0.72 -3.71
C LEU A 125 10.65 -0.12 -3.56
N ALA A 126 11.78 0.36 -4.09
CA ALA A 126 13.06 -0.33 -3.97
C ALA A 126 13.47 -0.48 -2.50
N LEU A 127 13.35 0.58 -1.69
CA LEU A 127 13.62 0.53 -0.25
C LEU A 127 12.66 -0.41 0.49
N GLY A 128 11.36 -0.37 0.16
CA GLY A 128 10.37 -1.26 0.76
C GLY A 128 10.64 -2.74 0.48
N VAL A 129 10.90 -3.08 -0.79
CA VAL A 129 11.24 -4.46 -1.19
C VAL A 129 12.57 -4.90 -0.58
N ALA A 130 13.58 -4.03 -0.57
CA ALA A 130 14.87 -4.31 0.06
C ALA A 130 14.74 -4.54 1.56
N LEU A 131 13.90 -3.76 2.26
CA LEU A 131 13.61 -3.93 3.68
C LEU A 131 12.93 -5.28 3.95
N ILE A 132 11.89 -5.62 3.19
CA ILE A 132 11.18 -6.91 3.30
C ILE A 132 12.16 -8.07 3.11
N TYR A 133 12.97 -8.01 2.04
CA TYR A 133 13.95 -9.04 1.73
C TYR A 133 15.06 -9.13 2.80
N GLY A 134 15.57 -7.98 3.25
CA GLY A 134 16.60 -7.88 4.29
C GLY A 134 16.13 -8.44 5.63
N LEU A 135 14.94 -8.04 6.10
CA LEU A 135 14.34 -8.56 7.33
C LEU A 135 14.07 -10.06 7.24
N ALA A 136 13.52 -10.53 6.11
CA ALA A 136 13.24 -11.95 5.89
C ALA A 136 14.51 -12.82 5.79
N ARG A 137 15.66 -12.21 5.49
CA ARG A 137 16.97 -12.87 5.50
C ARG A 137 17.64 -12.82 6.87
N ALA A 138 17.53 -11.70 7.57
CA ALA A 138 18.19 -11.46 8.86
C ALA A 138 17.46 -12.16 10.02
N ILE A 139 16.13 -12.17 10.00
CA ILE A 139 15.29 -12.74 11.06
C ILE A 139 14.57 -13.96 10.51
N LYS A 140 14.60 -15.08 11.24
CA LYS A 140 14.07 -16.37 10.77
C LYS A 140 12.90 -16.87 11.61
N GLY A 141 11.98 -17.58 10.95
CA GLY A 141 10.90 -18.33 11.58
C GLY A 141 10.00 -17.47 12.49
N ARG A 142 9.67 -18.01 13.67
CA ARG A 142 8.75 -17.40 14.63
C ARG A 142 9.12 -15.97 15.03
N ARG A 143 10.42 -15.64 15.12
CA ARG A 143 10.87 -14.29 15.52
C ARG A 143 10.50 -13.23 14.48
N LEU A 144 10.56 -13.57 13.19
CA LEU A 144 10.19 -12.66 12.11
C LEU A 144 8.68 -12.40 12.12
N VAL A 145 7.88 -13.46 12.32
CA VAL A 145 6.42 -13.34 12.45
C VAL A 145 6.05 -12.48 13.67
N GLN A 146 6.68 -12.73 14.83
CA GLN A 146 6.48 -11.92 16.03
C GLN A 146 6.85 -10.47 15.79
N ALA A 147 8.02 -10.19 15.21
CA ALA A 147 8.45 -8.83 14.89
C ALA A 147 7.48 -8.11 13.95
N ALA A 148 6.97 -8.81 12.92
CA ALA A 148 5.99 -8.26 11.99
C ALA A 148 4.65 -7.94 12.70
N ILE A 149 4.16 -8.84 13.56
CA ILE A 149 2.95 -8.60 14.36
C ILE A 149 3.15 -7.42 15.30
N PHE A 150 4.28 -7.36 16.03
CA PHE A 150 4.60 -6.24 16.89
C PHE A 150 4.69 -4.92 16.12
N ALA A 151 5.29 -4.91 14.93
CA ALA A 151 5.36 -3.70 14.09
C ALA A 151 3.96 -3.21 13.68
N ILE A 152 3.05 -4.12 13.31
CA ILE A 152 1.65 -3.77 13.00
C ILE A 152 0.95 -3.22 14.25
N ILE A 153 1.10 -3.86 15.41
CA ILE A 153 0.51 -3.41 16.67
C ILE A 153 1.04 -2.01 17.05
N ILE A 154 2.34 -1.78 16.93
CA ILE A 154 2.95 -0.46 17.21
C ILE A 154 2.39 0.59 16.25
N THR A 155 2.26 0.26 14.96
CA THR A 155 1.66 1.15 13.97
C THR A 155 0.24 1.53 14.38
N PHE A 156 -0.59 0.55 14.77
CA PHE A 156 -1.94 0.83 15.26
C PHE A 156 -1.95 1.60 16.58
N ALA A 157 -1.06 1.31 17.51
CA ALA A 157 -0.97 2.03 18.79
C ALA A 157 -0.62 3.51 18.58
N ILE A 158 0.32 3.81 17.69
CA ILE A 158 0.67 5.18 17.30
C ILE A 158 -0.54 5.86 16.67
N PHE A 159 -1.22 5.19 15.74
CA PHE A 159 -2.34 5.77 15.01
C PHE A 159 -3.57 5.93 15.89
N LYS A 160 -3.77 5.11 16.91
CA LYS A 160 -4.93 5.18 17.80
C LYS A 160 -4.75 6.17 18.97
N THR A 161 -3.50 6.49 19.31
CA THR A 161 -3.20 7.39 20.43
C THR A 161 -3.04 8.82 19.92
N GLU A 162 -3.93 9.73 20.34
CA GLU A 162 -3.96 11.11 19.85
C GLU A 162 -2.60 11.81 19.93
N ALA A 163 -1.93 11.76 21.08
CA ALA A 163 -0.63 12.42 21.25
C ALA A 163 0.46 11.89 20.29
N LEU A 164 0.50 10.58 20.06
CA LEU A 164 1.47 9.96 19.15
C LEU A 164 1.11 10.21 17.68
N ALA A 165 -0.17 10.17 17.35
CA ALA A 165 -0.67 10.47 16.01
C ALA A 165 -0.35 11.93 15.63
N THR A 166 -0.63 12.89 16.52
CA THR A 166 -0.33 14.31 16.29
C THR A 166 1.18 14.55 16.18
N TRP A 167 2.00 13.91 17.01
CA TRP A 167 3.45 14.01 16.91
C TRP A 167 3.97 13.48 15.57
N LEU A 168 3.49 12.31 15.14
CA LEU A 168 3.87 11.73 13.85
C LEU A 168 3.39 12.60 12.68
N ALA A 169 2.16 13.13 12.74
CA ALA A 169 1.64 14.07 11.76
C ALA A 169 2.52 15.32 11.66
N ALA A 170 2.94 15.91 12.79
CA ALA A 170 3.84 17.05 12.82
C ALA A 170 5.18 16.76 12.17
N LEU A 171 5.77 15.59 12.45
CA LEU A 171 7.01 15.14 11.83
C LEU A 171 6.87 14.99 10.30
N LEU A 172 5.77 14.39 9.84
CA LEU A 172 5.50 14.21 8.41
C LEU A 172 5.25 15.56 7.71
N ARG A 173 4.52 16.49 8.34
CA ARG A 173 4.32 17.85 7.84
C ARG A 173 5.64 18.60 7.72
N GLN A 174 6.49 18.54 8.75
CA GLN A 174 7.81 19.17 8.73
C GLN A 174 8.66 18.65 7.57
N ASN A 175 8.72 17.32 7.38
CA ASN A 175 9.46 16.71 6.27
C ASN A 175 8.86 17.04 4.90
N ALA A 176 7.54 17.24 4.83
CA ALA A 176 6.83 17.67 3.62
C ALA A 176 7.00 19.18 3.32
N GLY A 177 7.59 19.96 4.24
CA GLY A 177 7.71 21.41 4.15
C GLY A 177 6.43 22.18 4.51
N ALA A 178 5.51 21.55 5.24
CA ALA A 178 4.29 22.15 5.76
C ALA A 178 4.45 22.57 7.24
N ASP A 179 3.59 23.48 7.71
CA ASP A 179 3.59 23.94 9.10
C ASP A 179 3.23 22.78 10.07
N PRO A 180 4.14 22.38 10.98
CA PRO A 180 3.90 21.31 11.94
C PRO A 180 2.94 21.68 13.06
N THR A 181 2.67 22.97 13.30
CA THR A 181 1.74 23.42 14.36
C THR A 181 0.27 23.15 14.02
N LEU A 182 -0.03 22.96 12.74
CA LEU A 182 -1.35 22.58 12.23
C LEU A 182 -1.58 21.07 12.20
N ALA A 183 -0.62 20.28 12.71
CA ALA A 183 -0.72 18.84 12.71
C ALA A 183 -1.89 18.39 13.58
N THR A 184 -2.70 17.49 13.03
CA THR A 184 -3.80 16.86 13.75
C THR A 184 -3.85 15.38 13.44
N PRO A 185 -4.52 14.55 14.26
CA PRO A 185 -4.62 13.12 14.00
C PRO A 185 -5.29 12.78 12.65
N ILE A 186 -6.12 13.69 12.11
CA ILE A 186 -6.81 13.49 10.83
C ILE A 186 -5.85 13.46 9.63
N ASP A 187 -4.64 14.02 9.78
CA ASP A 187 -3.58 13.94 8.78
C ASP A 187 -3.06 12.50 8.58
N LEU A 188 -3.43 11.57 9.46
CA LEU A 188 -3.07 10.15 9.42
C LEU A 188 -4.25 9.22 9.08
N THR A 189 -5.16 9.67 8.21
CA THR A 189 -6.30 8.87 7.72
C THR A 189 -5.87 7.74 6.78
N TRP A 190 -5.15 6.76 7.31
CA TRP A 190 -4.75 5.53 6.64
C TRP A 190 -5.82 4.44 6.82
N LEU A 191 -6.20 3.73 5.74
CA LEU A 191 -7.13 2.59 5.77
C LEU A 191 -8.54 2.86 6.31
N GLY A 192 -8.95 4.13 6.38
CA GLY A 192 -10.30 4.50 6.81
C GLY A 192 -10.59 4.23 8.29
N PHE A 193 -9.55 4.08 9.12
CA PHE A 193 -9.74 4.10 10.57
C PHE A 193 -10.26 5.49 10.97
N SER A 194 -11.49 5.54 11.46
CA SER A 194 -12.07 6.76 12.03
C SER A 194 -11.37 7.06 13.35
N TYR A 195 -10.80 8.26 13.43
CA TYR A 195 -10.43 8.91 14.69
C TYR A 195 -11.69 9.27 15.46
#